data_AF-A0A2D4IQ20-F1
#
_entry.id   AF-A0A2D4IQ20-F1
#
_cell.length_a   1.000
_cell.length_b   1.000
_cell.length_c   1.000
_cell.angle_alpha   90.00
_cell.angle_beta   90.00
_cell.angle_gamma   90.00
#
_symmetry.space_group_name_H-M   'P 1'
#
loop_
_entity.id
_entity.type
_entity.pdbx_description
1 polymer ?
#
loop_
_entity_poly.entity_id
_entity_poly.type
_entity_poly.pdbx_seq_one_letter_code
_entity_poly.pdbx_strand_id
1 'polypeptide(L)'
;FHHVVLCSPPSPIQIRSWYQGGETWDSKFSSVASSYEECRAECVGLYLCLNKDVLRIFEMKGEDAENVIYINWLNMVRGGVLALEFYTPESGTWRQAHMQARFVILRMLLEAGKGLVSLHHTTGTDGKPDAVVVLDRTKITTVGKPALEGFLRKLQILKSTANVEGGRKLYEAYSAVTDNKPECFLTLRDTVLLRKEARKLFVQANTRLEGGKVQLTQYEASAAGLIRSFSERFSEDADTLEQELLELTHADARFWES
;
A
#
# COMPACT_ATOMS: atom_id res chain seq x y z
N PHE A 1 -6.40 7.04 29.37
CA PHE A 1 -6.20 5.64 29.79
C PHE A 1 -5.85 5.63 31.27
N HIS A 2 -6.09 4.56 32.03
CA HIS A 2 -5.58 4.47 33.41
C HIS A 2 -4.04 4.32 33.39
N HIS A 3 -3.31 5.44 33.49
CA HIS A 3 -1.85 5.53 33.29
C HIS A 3 -1.01 4.70 34.28
N VAL A 4 -1.61 4.21 35.37
CA VAL A 4 -0.92 3.55 36.48
C VAL A 4 -0.58 2.08 36.19
N VAL A 5 -1.22 1.44 35.18
CA VAL A 5 -1.10 -0.01 34.94
C VAL A 5 -0.66 -0.37 33.51
N LEU A 6 -0.49 0.61 32.62
CA LEU A 6 -0.19 0.34 31.21
C LEU A 6 1.32 0.21 30.97
N CYS A 7 1.74 -1.00 30.59
CA CYS A 7 3.11 -1.36 30.23
C CYS A 7 3.23 -1.63 28.73
N SER A 8 4.31 -1.18 28.08
CA SER A 8 4.57 -1.42 26.66
C SER A 8 5.31 -2.75 26.41
N PRO A 9 4.67 -3.86 26.00
CA PRO A 9 5.37 -5.13 25.78
C PRO A 9 6.50 -4.99 24.75
N PRO A 10 7.64 -5.71 24.88
CA PRO A 10 7.93 -6.84 25.77
C PRO A 10 8.51 -6.47 27.15
N SER A 11 8.59 -5.18 27.50
CA SER A 11 9.19 -4.71 28.76
C SER A 11 8.14 -3.93 29.56
N PRO A 12 8.11 -3.96 30.90
CA PRO A 12 7.19 -3.13 31.69
C PRO A 12 7.64 -1.66 31.72
N ILE A 13 7.83 -1.06 30.54
CA ILE A 13 8.17 0.35 30.38
C ILE A 13 6.86 1.12 30.52
N GLN A 14 6.80 1.95 31.54
CA GLN A 14 5.73 2.91 31.77
C GLN A 14 5.58 3.81 30.54
N ILE A 15 4.34 4.02 30.09
CA ILE A 15 4.04 4.93 28.97
C ILE A 15 4.43 6.36 29.37
N ARG A 16 5.35 6.98 28.61
CA ARG A 16 5.84 8.35 28.86
C ARG A 16 5.38 9.39 27.83
N SER A 17 4.69 8.96 26.78
CA SER A 17 4.22 9.83 25.69
C SER A 17 2.79 9.46 25.27
N TRP A 18 2.03 10.48 24.87
CA TRP A 18 0.65 10.39 24.39
C TRP A 18 0.30 11.67 23.61
N TYR A 19 -0.81 11.62 22.88
CA TYR A 19 -1.38 12.79 22.18
C TYR A 19 -1.88 13.84 23.17
N GLN A 20 -1.43 15.08 23.01
CA GLN A 20 -1.88 16.27 23.73
C GLN A 20 -3.13 16.87 23.06
N GLY A 21 -3.67 17.94 23.66
CA GLY A 21 -4.86 18.62 23.16
C GLY A 21 -4.70 19.10 21.71
N GLY A 22 -5.65 18.73 20.84
CA GLY A 22 -5.67 19.09 19.42
C GLY A 22 -4.76 18.25 18.52
N GLU A 23 -3.97 17.33 19.09
CA GLU A 23 -3.08 16.47 18.33
C GLU A 23 -3.85 15.27 17.75
N THR A 24 -3.63 14.99 16.47
CA THR A 24 -4.22 13.86 15.76
C THR A 24 -3.12 12.97 15.20
N TRP A 25 -3.49 11.78 14.70
CA TRP A 25 -2.56 10.90 13.99
C TRP A 25 -1.83 11.66 12.87
N ASP A 26 -2.57 12.33 12.00
CA ASP A 26 -2.03 13.04 10.85
C ASP A 26 -1.21 14.27 11.26
N SER A 27 -1.63 15.03 12.27
CA SER A 27 -0.85 16.19 12.70
C SER A 27 0.47 15.80 13.39
N LYS A 28 0.51 14.64 14.06
CA LYS A 28 1.73 14.13 14.69
C LYS A 28 2.69 13.43 13.75
N PHE A 29 2.19 12.50 12.94
CA PHE A 29 3.04 11.67 12.09
C PHE A 29 3.25 12.30 10.71
N SER A 30 2.44 13.30 10.33
CA SER A 30 2.60 14.15 9.15
C SER A 30 2.87 13.31 7.89
N SER A 31 3.96 13.56 7.18
CA SER A 31 4.31 12.89 5.92
C SER A 31 4.36 11.35 5.97
N VAL A 32 4.56 10.75 7.14
CA VAL A 32 4.63 9.29 7.30
C VAL A 32 3.29 8.69 7.73
N ALA A 33 2.34 9.50 8.20
CA ALA A 33 1.08 9.06 8.81
C ALA A 33 0.30 8.09 7.92
N SER A 34 0.00 8.46 6.67
CA SER A 34 -0.82 7.61 5.79
C SER A 34 -0.12 6.29 5.47
N SER A 35 1.15 6.34 5.04
CA SER A 35 1.93 5.14 4.67
C SER A 35 2.09 4.18 5.83
N TYR A 36 2.43 4.70 7.02
CA TYR A 36 2.58 3.90 8.22
C TYR A 36 1.28 3.18 8.60
N GLU A 37 0.15 3.88 8.51
CA GLU A 37 -1.14 3.28 8.85
C GLU A 37 -1.56 2.22 7.82
N GLU A 38 -1.35 2.46 6.53
CA GLU A 38 -1.57 1.45 5.49
C GLU A 38 -0.69 0.22 5.70
N CYS A 39 0.59 0.41 6.06
CA CYS A 39 1.49 -0.69 6.38
C CYS A 39 0.98 -1.52 7.56
N ARG A 40 0.51 -0.86 8.62
CA ARG A 40 -0.09 -1.52 9.78
C ARG A 40 -1.33 -2.32 9.37
N ALA A 41 -2.21 -1.75 8.55
CA ALA A 41 -3.44 -2.40 8.08
C ALA A 41 -3.14 -3.63 7.20
N GLU A 42 -2.26 -3.49 6.19
CA GLU A 42 -1.81 -4.57 5.32
C GLU A 42 -1.13 -5.70 6.13
N CYS A 43 -0.31 -5.35 7.14
CA CYS A 43 0.28 -6.32 8.07
C CYS A 43 -0.78 -7.10 8.86
N VAL A 44 -1.85 -6.43 9.34
CA VAL A 44 -2.95 -7.11 10.03
C VAL A 44 -3.65 -8.09 9.07
N GLY A 45 -3.86 -7.72 7.81
CA GLY A 45 -4.41 -8.59 6.79
C GLY A 45 -3.57 -9.87 6.59
N LEU A 46 -2.25 -9.72 6.40
CA LEU A 46 -1.34 -10.87 6.27
C LEU A 46 -1.27 -11.74 7.53
N TYR A 47 -1.34 -11.12 8.71
CA TYR A 47 -1.26 -11.84 9.98
C TYR A 47 -2.54 -12.65 10.24
N LEU A 48 -3.71 -12.05 10.01
CA LEU A 48 -5.00 -12.67 10.28
C LEU A 48 -5.47 -13.60 9.16
N CYS A 49 -4.95 -13.49 7.93
CA CYS A 49 -5.28 -14.45 6.87
C CYS A 49 -4.79 -15.87 7.20
N LEU A 50 -3.88 -16.03 8.17
CA LEU A 50 -3.43 -17.33 8.69
C LEU A 50 -4.43 -17.96 9.67
N ASN A 51 -5.47 -17.22 10.08
CA ASN A 51 -6.50 -17.74 10.97
C ASN A 51 -7.55 -18.52 10.18
N LYS A 52 -7.65 -19.82 10.47
CA LYS A 52 -8.60 -20.73 9.82
C LYS A 52 -10.06 -20.35 10.04
N ASP A 53 -10.39 -19.69 11.15
CA ASP A 53 -11.75 -19.21 11.40
C ASP A 53 -12.09 -18.00 10.51
N VAL A 54 -11.11 -17.13 10.22
CA VAL A 54 -11.28 -16.03 9.26
C VAL A 54 -11.53 -16.61 7.87
N LEU A 55 -10.70 -17.56 7.41
CA LEU A 55 -10.86 -18.17 6.09
C LEU A 55 -12.20 -18.91 5.94
N ARG A 56 -12.73 -19.47 7.03
CA ARG A 56 -14.05 -20.11 7.04
C ARG A 56 -15.19 -19.13 6.74
N ILE A 57 -15.09 -17.87 7.17
CA ILE A 57 -16.06 -16.82 6.86
C ILE A 57 -16.10 -16.57 5.34
N PHE A 58 -14.95 -16.66 4.67
CA PHE A 58 -14.81 -16.56 3.21
C PHE A 58 -15.03 -17.88 2.48
N GLU A 59 -15.57 -18.90 3.16
CA GLU A 59 -15.86 -20.23 2.60
C GLU A 59 -14.62 -20.98 2.05
N MET A 60 -13.41 -20.57 2.44
CA MET A 60 -12.15 -21.21 2.03
C MET A 60 -11.75 -22.33 2.99
N LYS A 61 -11.41 -23.51 2.46
CA LYS A 61 -11.04 -24.70 3.26
C LYS A 61 -9.93 -25.52 2.59
N GLY A 62 -9.28 -26.39 3.36
CA GLY A 62 -8.32 -27.37 2.84
C GLY A 62 -7.18 -26.71 2.05
N GLU A 63 -6.87 -27.28 0.88
CA GLU A 63 -5.81 -26.79 0.00
C GLU A 63 -6.08 -25.39 -0.56
N ASP A 64 -7.34 -25.04 -0.84
CA ASP A 64 -7.71 -23.71 -1.34
C ASP A 64 -7.38 -22.62 -0.33
N ALA A 65 -7.65 -22.88 0.95
CA ALA A 65 -7.27 -21.98 2.05
C ALA A 65 -5.75 -21.75 2.11
N GLU A 66 -4.96 -22.82 2.00
CA GLU A 66 -3.50 -22.73 1.99
C GLU A 66 -2.97 -22.01 0.73
N ASN A 67 -3.63 -22.17 -0.41
CA ASN A 67 -3.31 -21.47 -1.65
C ASN A 67 -3.65 -19.98 -1.59
N VAL A 68 -4.80 -19.61 -1.03
CA VAL A 68 -5.17 -18.21 -0.82
C VAL A 68 -4.18 -17.53 0.12
N ILE A 69 -3.77 -18.19 1.21
CA ILE A 69 -2.70 -17.68 2.10
C ILE A 69 -1.42 -17.44 1.29
N TYR A 70 -0.94 -18.46 0.58
CA TYR A 70 0.30 -18.36 -0.16
C TYR A 70 0.27 -17.25 -1.21
N ILE A 71 -0.80 -17.16 -2.00
CA ILE A 71 -0.95 -16.13 -3.03
C ILE A 71 -1.08 -14.74 -2.40
N ASN A 72 -1.77 -14.59 -1.26
CA ASN A 72 -1.84 -13.31 -0.56
C ASN A 72 -0.45 -12.81 -0.15
N TRP A 73 0.36 -13.70 0.46
CA TRP A 73 1.73 -13.37 0.85
C TRP A 73 2.66 -13.15 -0.34
N LEU A 74 2.54 -13.96 -1.40
CA LEU A 74 3.32 -13.81 -2.64
C LEU A 74 3.00 -12.49 -3.34
N ASN A 75 1.71 -12.14 -3.43
CA ASN A 75 1.25 -10.88 -4.01
C ASN A 75 1.78 -9.68 -3.22
N MET A 76 1.84 -9.77 -1.89
CA MET A 76 2.45 -8.73 -1.05
C MET A 76 3.93 -8.52 -1.38
N VAL A 77 4.75 -9.58 -1.38
CA VAL A 77 6.20 -9.44 -1.62
C VAL A 77 6.49 -9.00 -3.06
N ARG A 78 5.72 -9.47 -4.04
CA ARG A 78 5.76 -8.97 -5.42
C ARG A 78 5.35 -7.49 -5.48
N GLY A 79 4.28 -7.11 -4.79
CA GLY A 79 3.81 -5.74 -4.68
C GLY A 79 4.85 -4.81 -4.07
N GLY A 80 5.63 -5.29 -3.10
CA GLY A 80 6.77 -4.58 -2.54
C GLY A 80 7.90 -4.34 -3.54
N VAL A 81 8.18 -5.28 -4.45
CA VAL A 81 9.15 -5.05 -5.54
C VAL A 81 8.62 -4.03 -6.53
N LEU A 82 7.38 -4.21 -7.00
CA LEU A 82 6.75 -3.29 -7.95
C LEU A 82 6.57 -1.87 -7.37
N ALA A 83 6.56 -1.74 -6.04
CA ALA A 83 6.50 -0.45 -5.38
C ALA A 83 7.67 0.48 -5.75
N LEU A 84 8.82 -0.06 -6.14
CA LEU A 84 9.98 0.74 -6.52
C LEU A 84 9.69 1.72 -7.67
N GLU A 85 8.70 1.44 -8.53
CA GLU A 85 8.19 2.39 -9.52
C GLU A 85 7.85 3.76 -8.88
N PHE A 86 7.30 3.74 -7.66
CA PHE A 86 6.78 4.90 -6.93
C PHE A 86 7.82 5.59 -6.05
N TYR A 87 9.07 5.12 -6.06
CA TYR A 87 10.18 5.80 -5.41
C TYR A 87 10.87 6.78 -6.37
N THR A 88 11.23 7.96 -5.87
CA THR A 88 12.02 8.98 -6.56
C THR A 88 13.42 9.01 -5.94
N PRO A 89 14.45 8.43 -6.59
CA PRO A 89 15.81 8.41 -6.05
C PRO A 89 16.40 9.79 -5.81
N GLU A 90 16.11 10.74 -6.68
CA GLU A 90 16.71 12.09 -6.68
C GLU A 90 16.31 12.89 -5.44
N SER A 91 15.07 12.74 -4.99
CA SER A 91 14.54 13.39 -3.79
C SER A 91 14.50 12.47 -2.56
N GLY A 92 14.77 11.17 -2.72
CA GLY A 92 14.65 10.19 -1.65
C GLY A 92 13.21 10.00 -1.14
N THR A 93 12.20 10.28 -1.98
CA THR A 93 10.79 10.31 -1.57
C THR A 93 9.93 9.22 -2.21
N TRP A 94 8.94 8.77 -1.46
CA TRP A 94 7.90 7.87 -1.94
C TRP A 94 6.67 8.67 -2.40
N ARG A 95 6.17 8.38 -3.60
CA ARG A 95 5.04 9.10 -4.22
C ARG A 95 3.67 8.47 -3.95
N GLN A 96 3.62 7.27 -3.36
CA GLN A 96 2.36 6.57 -3.06
C GLN A 96 2.49 5.78 -1.76
N ALA A 97 1.61 6.09 -0.79
CA ALA A 97 1.66 5.57 0.58
C ALA A 97 1.57 4.03 0.69
N HIS A 98 0.63 3.41 -0.03
CA HIS A 98 0.43 1.95 -0.02
C HIS A 98 1.60 1.20 -0.65
N MET A 99 2.24 1.75 -1.68
CA MET A 99 3.40 1.14 -2.34
C MET A 99 4.61 1.21 -1.42
N GLN A 100 4.84 2.34 -0.75
CA GLN A 100 5.86 2.42 0.30
C GLN A 100 5.59 1.41 1.43
N ALA A 101 4.34 1.28 1.88
CA ALA A 101 3.94 0.29 2.88
C ALA A 101 4.26 -1.15 2.45
N ARG A 102 3.96 -1.52 1.22
CA ARG A 102 4.28 -2.85 0.67
C ARG A 102 5.78 -3.10 0.58
N PHE A 103 6.56 -2.08 0.21
CA PHE A 103 8.03 -2.16 0.23
C PHE A 103 8.58 -2.35 1.65
N VAL A 104 8.05 -1.63 2.63
CA VAL A 104 8.40 -1.79 4.05
C VAL A 104 8.12 -3.22 4.52
N ILE A 105 6.97 -3.79 4.17
CA ILE A 105 6.63 -5.18 4.50
C ILE A 105 7.61 -6.16 3.85
N LEU A 106 7.91 -5.99 2.56
CA LEU A 106 8.92 -6.79 1.86
C LEU A 106 10.27 -6.74 2.58
N ARG A 107 10.75 -5.54 2.94
CA ARG A 107 12.03 -5.34 3.63
C ARG A 107 12.06 -6.01 5.00
N MET A 108 10.96 -5.94 5.75
CA MET A 108 10.83 -6.64 7.04
C MET A 108 10.87 -8.16 6.87
N LEU A 109 10.20 -8.72 5.85
CA LEU A 109 10.22 -10.16 5.57
C LEU A 109 11.58 -10.66 5.06
N LEU A 110 12.32 -9.83 4.32
CA LEU A 110 13.71 -10.12 3.94
C LEU A 110 14.64 -10.12 5.15
N GLU A 111 14.50 -9.15 6.06
CA GLU A 111 15.27 -9.08 7.31
C GLU A 111 15.02 -10.28 8.22
N ALA A 112 13.78 -10.82 8.24
CA ALA A 112 13.46 -12.04 8.98
C ALA A 112 14.33 -13.26 8.55
N GLY A 113 14.86 -13.21 7.32
CA GLY A 113 15.84 -14.15 6.80
C GLY A 113 15.33 -15.59 6.71
N LYS A 114 16.22 -16.54 7.00
CA LYS A 114 15.93 -18.00 6.97
C LYS A 114 15.39 -18.52 5.62
N GLY A 115 15.62 -17.75 4.54
CA GLY A 115 15.12 -18.06 3.20
C GLY A 115 13.59 -18.07 3.11
N LEU A 116 12.90 -17.21 3.87
CA LEU A 116 11.46 -16.98 3.70
C LEU A 116 11.17 -16.29 2.36
N VAL A 117 11.83 -15.16 2.12
CA VAL A 117 11.76 -14.41 0.86
C VAL A 117 13.17 -14.25 0.32
N SER A 118 13.33 -14.36 -1.00
CA SER A 118 14.55 -13.95 -1.69
C SER A 118 14.24 -13.26 -3.01
N LEU A 119 15.15 -12.38 -3.43
CA LEU A 119 15.11 -11.66 -4.69
C LEU A 119 16.32 -12.06 -5.53
N HIS A 120 16.07 -12.42 -6.78
CA HIS A 120 17.12 -12.80 -7.72
C HIS A 120 17.02 -11.94 -8.97
N HIS A 121 18.10 -11.23 -9.30
CA HIS A 121 18.25 -10.58 -10.60
C HIS A 121 18.49 -11.64 -11.65
N THR A 122 17.77 -11.58 -12.76
CA THR A 122 17.80 -12.57 -13.85
C THR A 122 17.80 -11.87 -15.20
N THR A 123 17.90 -12.66 -16.27
CA THR A 123 17.70 -12.20 -17.64
C THR A 123 16.41 -12.81 -18.15
N GLY A 124 15.49 -11.98 -18.65
CA GLY A 124 14.24 -12.42 -19.24
C GLY A 124 14.47 -13.17 -20.55
N THR A 125 13.44 -13.86 -21.04
CA THR A 125 13.49 -14.60 -22.31
C THR A 125 13.73 -13.70 -23.54
N ASP A 126 13.50 -12.39 -23.39
CA ASP A 126 13.79 -11.36 -24.38
C ASP A 126 15.22 -10.80 -24.30
N GLY A 127 16.08 -11.37 -23.44
CA GLY A 127 17.47 -10.97 -23.25
C GLY A 127 17.66 -9.71 -22.40
N LYS A 128 16.59 -9.10 -21.87
CA LYS A 128 16.65 -7.89 -21.05
C LYS A 128 16.71 -8.21 -19.54
N PRO A 129 17.16 -7.29 -18.68
CA PRO A 129 17.12 -7.47 -17.23
C PRO A 129 15.73 -7.85 -16.73
N ASP A 130 15.66 -8.76 -15.77
CA ASP A 130 14.44 -9.23 -15.14
C ASP A 130 14.72 -9.61 -13.67
N ALA A 131 13.69 -9.98 -12.92
CA ALA A 131 13.87 -10.45 -11.56
C ALA A 131 12.83 -11.49 -11.13
N VAL A 132 13.25 -12.39 -10.24
CA VAL A 132 12.39 -13.41 -9.62
C VAL A 132 12.27 -13.14 -8.13
N VAL A 133 11.03 -13.06 -7.65
CA VAL A 133 10.68 -13.05 -6.23
C VAL A 133 10.32 -14.46 -5.82
N VAL A 134 11.03 -15.01 -4.84
CA VAL A 134 10.78 -16.35 -4.30
C VAL A 134 10.23 -16.22 -2.88
N LEU A 135 9.10 -16.88 -2.63
CA LEU A 135 8.50 -17.01 -1.29
C LEU A 135 8.42 -18.51 -0.93
N ASP A 136 9.04 -18.90 0.17
CA ASP A 136 8.97 -20.26 0.70
C ASP A 136 7.69 -20.43 1.52
N ARG A 137 6.71 -21.14 0.93
CA ARG A 137 5.40 -21.41 1.53
C ARG A 137 5.52 -22.05 2.93
N THR A 138 6.50 -22.93 3.12
CA THR A 138 6.64 -23.70 4.37
C THR A 138 7.10 -22.82 5.55
N LYS A 139 7.63 -21.64 5.25
CA LYS A 139 8.18 -20.70 6.24
C LYS A 139 7.26 -19.54 6.58
N ILE A 140 6.11 -19.40 5.91
CA ILE A 140 5.14 -18.34 6.21
C ILE A 140 4.75 -18.37 7.69
N THR A 141 4.35 -19.54 8.21
CA THR A 141 3.91 -19.67 9.60
C THR A 141 5.06 -19.68 10.60
N THR A 142 6.22 -20.23 10.24
CA THR A 142 7.34 -20.45 11.18
C THR A 142 8.34 -19.30 11.25
N VAL A 143 8.44 -18.49 10.19
CA VAL A 143 9.36 -17.34 10.08
C VAL A 143 8.59 -16.05 9.87
N GLY A 144 7.69 -16.02 8.88
CA GLY A 144 6.96 -14.82 8.49
C GLY A 144 6.03 -14.31 9.58
N LYS A 145 5.20 -15.18 10.14
CA LYS A 145 4.22 -14.83 11.17
C LYS A 145 4.88 -14.25 12.44
N PRO A 146 5.93 -14.86 13.05
CA PRO A 146 6.61 -14.26 14.20
C PRO A 146 7.26 -12.90 13.90
N ALA A 147 7.87 -12.74 12.71
CA ALA A 147 8.47 -11.47 12.30
C ALA A 147 7.39 -10.36 12.17
N LEU A 148 6.29 -10.70 11.49
CA LEU A 148 5.15 -9.81 11.31
C LEU A 148 4.48 -9.45 12.64
N GLU A 149 4.35 -10.40 13.57
CA GLU A 149 3.84 -10.15 14.92
C GLU A 149 4.70 -9.13 15.68
N GLY A 150 6.02 -9.33 15.67
CA GLY A 150 6.97 -8.41 16.30
C GLY A 150 6.92 -7.02 15.67
N PHE A 151 6.80 -6.95 14.34
CA PHE A 151 6.69 -5.69 13.61
C PHE A 151 5.37 -4.96 13.91
N LEU A 152 4.23 -5.64 13.82
CA LEU A 152 2.90 -5.11 14.17
C LEU A 152 2.85 -4.56 15.59
N ARG A 153 3.44 -5.27 16.55
CA ARG A 153 3.52 -4.82 17.94
C ARG A 153 4.28 -3.52 18.05
N LYS A 154 5.46 -3.40 17.40
CA LYS A 154 6.22 -2.14 17.36
C LYS A 154 5.41 -1.01 16.74
N LEU A 155 4.74 -1.27 15.60
CA LEU A 155 3.93 -0.27 14.92
C LEU A 155 2.82 0.27 15.82
N GLN A 156 2.04 -0.64 16.43
CA GLN A 156 0.91 -0.26 17.27
C GLN A 156 1.34 0.48 18.54
N ILE A 157 2.45 0.08 19.17
CA ILE A 157 2.97 0.76 20.37
C ILE A 157 3.38 2.19 20.05
N LEU A 158 4.17 2.39 19.00
CA LEU A 158 4.67 3.72 18.62
C LEU A 158 3.53 4.66 18.22
N LYS A 159 2.54 4.13 17.47
CA LYS A 159 1.30 4.84 17.15
C LYS A 159 0.53 5.23 18.42
N SER A 160 0.22 4.27 19.28
CA SER A 160 -0.64 4.50 20.45
C SER A 160 -0.03 5.47 21.47
N THR A 161 1.30 5.52 21.53
CA THR A 161 2.06 6.38 22.45
C THR A 161 2.45 7.72 21.85
N ALA A 162 1.96 8.08 20.66
CA ALA A 162 2.36 9.30 19.94
C ALA A 162 3.89 9.45 19.79
N ASN A 163 4.64 8.35 19.77
CA ASN A 163 6.09 8.36 19.67
C ASN A 163 6.52 8.52 18.21
N VAL A 164 6.42 9.76 17.70
CA VAL A 164 6.74 10.10 16.31
C VAL A 164 8.22 9.86 15.99
N GLU A 165 9.14 10.13 16.90
CA GLU A 165 10.57 9.96 16.67
C GLU A 165 10.91 8.47 16.47
N GLY A 166 10.43 7.60 17.37
CA GLY A 166 10.59 6.16 17.23
C GLY A 166 9.84 5.59 16.03
N GLY A 167 8.63 6.11 15.76
CA GLY A 167 7.82 5.76 14.60
C GLY A 167 8.54 6.04 13.27
N ARG A 168 9.05 7.26 13.11
CA ARG A 168 9.82 7.67 11.93
C ARG A 168 11.10 6.86 11.80
N LYS A 169 11.89 6.75 12.86
CA LYS A 169 13.14 5.98 12.84
C LYS A 169 12.92 4.53 12.39
N LEU A 170 11.90 3.86 12.92
CA LEU A 170 11.56 2.50 12.52
C LEU A 170 11.14 2.43 11.05
N TYR A 171 10.18 3.27 10.66
CA TYR A 171 9.53 3.19 9.36
C TYR A 171 10.44 3.64 8.21
N GLU A 172 11.17 4.73 8.41
CA GLU A 172 12.12 5.27 7.44
C GLU A 172 13.26 4.27 7.19
N ALA A 173 13.74 3.55 8.21
CA ALA A 173 14.76 2.51 8.06
C ALA A 173 14.34 1.36 7.12
N TYR A 174 13.10 0.88 7.25
CA TYR A 174 12.60 -0.15 6.33
C TYR A 174 12.20 0.41 4.96
N SER A 175 11.77 1.67 4.89
CA SER A 175 11.38 2.30 3.61
C SER A 175 12.55 2.86 2.80
N ALA A 176 13.77 2.85 3.36
CA ALA A 176 14.98 3.27 2.68
C ALA A 176 15.30 2.35 1.50
N VAL A 177 15.53 2.94 0.33
CA VAL A 177 15.89 2.24 -0.91
C VAL A 177 17.37 2.48 -1.18
N THR A 178 18.16 1.41 -1.12
CA THR A 178 19.61 1.45 -1.36
C THR A 178 20.02 0.37 -2.34
N ASP A 179 21.22 0.49 -2.91
CA ASP A 179 21.79 -0.53 -3.79
C ASP A 179 22.68 -1.54 -3.06
N ASN A 180 22.40 -1.76 -1.78
CA ASN A 180 23.15 -2.74 -0.98
C ASN A 180 22.84 -4.16 -1.44
N LYS A 181 23.87 -5.02 -1.44
CA LYS A 181 23.74 -6.45 -1.71
C LYS A 181 23.02 -7.17 -0.55
N PRO A 182 22.31 -8.28 -0.83
CA PRO A 182 22.16 -8.91 -2.14
C PRO A 182 21.04 -8.36 -3.02
N GLU A 183 20.13 -7.53 -2.50
CA GLU A 183 18.92 -7.15 -3.24
C GLU A 183 19.12 -6.06 -4.30
N CYS A 184 20.07 -5.14 -4.10
CA CYS A 184 20.36 -4.03 -5.03
C CYS A 184 19.09 -3.32 -5.52
N PHE A 185 18.33 -2.69 -4.60
CA PHE A 185 16.98 -2.19 -4.89
C PHE A 185 16.94 -1.02 -5.87
N LEU A 186 17.99 -0.20 -5.94
CA LEU A 186 18.06 0.88 -6.94
C LEU A 186 18.26 0.30 -8.35
N THR A 187 19.14 -0.68 -8.50
CA THR A 187 19.28 -1.43 -9.76
C THR A 187 17.99 -2.18 -10.12
N LEU A 188 17.34 -2.81 -9.13
CA LEU A 188 16.08 -3.53 -9.34
C LEU A 188 14.95 -2.58 -9.79
N ARG A 189 14.94 -1.34 -9.29
CA ARG A 189 13.97 -0.32 -9.70
C ARG A 189 14.02 -0.06 -11.20
N ASP A 190 15.20 0.01 -11.79
CA ASP A 190 15.33 0.23 -13.24
C ASP A 190 14.72 -0.93 -14.03
N THR A 191 14.88 -2.15 -13.53
CA THR A 191 14.21 -3.35 -14.09
C THR A 191 12.70 -3.27 -13.93
N VAL A 192 12.19 -2.84 -12.76
CA VAL A 192 10.74 -2.65 -12.55
C VAL A 192 10.16 -1.62 -13.53
N LEU A 193 10.86 -0.51 -13.76
CA LEU A 193 10.44 0.51 -14.74
C LEU A 193 10.51 -0.01 -16.18
N LEU A 194 11.52 -0.82 -16.51
CA LEU A 194 11.66 -1.46 -17.82
C LEU A 194 10.53 -2.46 -18.10
N ARG A 195 10.06 -3.18 -17.07
CA ARG A 195 9.01 -4.22 -17.15
C ARG A 195 7.61 -3.68 -16.86
N LYS A 196 7.47 -2.37 -16.63
CA LYS A 196 6.20 -1.74 -16.27
C LYS A 196 5.17 -1.87 -17.38
N GLU A 197 3.96 -2.26 -16.99
CA GLU A 197 2.77 -2.18 -17.85
C GLU A 197 2.01 -0.87 -17.61
N ALA A 198 1.36 -0.36 -18.65
CA ALA A 198 0.47 0.79 -18.51
C ALA A 198 -0.70 0.45 -17.58
N ARG A 199 -1.03 1.35 -16.65
CA ARG A 199 -2.20 1.17 -15.77
C ARG A 199 -3.47 1.12 -16.60
N LYS A 200 -4.34 0.17 -16.29
CA LYS A 200 -5.67 0.03 -16.91
C LYS A 200 -6.56 1.20 -16.48
N LEU A 201 -7.35 1.71 -17.42
CA LEU A 201 -8.44 2.63 -17.13
C LEU A 201 -9.73 1.82 -16.90
N PHE A 202 -10.55 2.26 -15.96
CA PHE A 202 -11.84 1.62 -15.65
C PHE A 202 -12.97 2.45 -16.22
N VAL A 203 -13.82 1.81 -17.01
CA VAL A 203 -15.04 2.42 -17.55
C VAL A 203 -16.16 2.23 -16.53
N GLN A 204 -16.76 3.33 -16.08
CA GLN A 204 -17.84 3.31 -15.10
C GLN A 204 -19.20 3.42 -15.78
N ALA A 205 -20.17 2.67 -15.28
CA ALA A 205 -21.56 2.78 -15.72
C ALA A 205 -22.17 4.14 -15.35
N ASN A 206 -23.27 4.46 -16.00
CA ASN A 206 -24.18 5.55 -15.64
C ASN A 206 -25.51 4.98 -15.17
N THR A 207 -26.27 5.80 -14.45
CA THR A 207 -27.65 5.51 -14.08
C THR A 207 -28.56 6.60 -14.64
N ARG A 208 -29.72 6.21 -15.19
CA ARG A 208 -30.72 7.14 -15.75
C ARG A 208 -32.08 6.91 -15.14
N LEU A 209 -32.84 7.98 -14.92
CA LEU A 209 -34.23 7.90 -14.48
C LEU A 209 -35.15 7.94 -15.70
N GLU A 210 -35.81 6.83 -16.01
CA GLU A 210 -36.75 6.71 -17.13
C GLU A 210 -38.10 6.21 -16.60
N GLY A 211 -39.15 7.02 -16.76
CA GLY A 211 -40.50 6.65 -16.32
C GLY A 211 -40.60 6.31 -14.82
N GLY A 212 -39.82 6.99 -13.98
CA GLY A 212 -39.76 6.74 -12.53
C GLY A 212 -38.96 5.50 -12.12
N LYS A 213 -38.25 4.84 -13.05
CA LYS A 213 -37.37 3.70 -12.77
C LYS A 213 -35.92 4.05 -13.09
N VAL A 214 -35.00 3.57 -12.27
CA VAL A 214 -33.56 3.73 -12.50
C VAL A 214 -33.06 2.61 -13.42
N GLN A 215 -32.43 2.99 -14.53
CA GLN A 215 -31.79 2.10 -15.49
C GLN A 215 -30.26 2.19 -15.36
N LEU A 216 -29.56 1.07 -15.52
CA LEU A 216 -28.10 1.01 -15.54
C LEU A 216 -27.59 0.99 -16.99
N THR A 217 -26.82 1.99 -17.38
CA THR A 217 -26.19 2.08 -18.70
C THR A 217 -24.73 1.69 -18.59
N GLN A 218 -24.35 0.60 -19.26
CA GLN A 218 -22.99 0.10 -19.30
C GLN A 218 -22.30 0.50 -20.62
N TYR A 219 -20.98 0.58 -20.57
CA TYR A 219 -20.14 1.00 -21.69
C TYR A 219 -19.02 -0.03 -21.92
N GLU A 220 -18.53 -0.09 -23.15
CA GLU A 220 -17.41 -0.96 -23.51
C GLU A 220 -16.13 -0.59 -22.74
N ALA A 221 -15.32 -1.57 -22.36
CA ALA A 221 -14.01 -1.38 -21.73
C ALA A 221 -12.93 -0.94 -22.75
N SER A 222 -13.19 0.18 -23.44
CA SER A 222 -12.33 0.78 -24.46
C SER A 222 -12.16 2.28 -24.20
N ALA A 223 -11.18 2.93 -24.87
CA ALA A 223 -11.02 4.38 -24.77
C ALA A 223 -12.28 5.12 -25.23
N ALA A 224 -12.91 4.66 -26.32
CA ALA A 224 -14.17 5.22 -26.81
C ALA A 224 -15.33 5.01 -25.82
N GLY A 225 -15.43 3.83 -25.20
CA GLY A 225 -16.41 3.55 -24.16
C GLY A 225 -16.22 4.41 -22.92
N LEU A 226 -14.97 4.66 -22.50
CA LEU A 226 -14.66 5.58 -21.41
C LEU A 226 -15.14 7.00 -21.72
N ILE A 227 -14.78 7.55 -22.89
CA ILE A 227 -15.21 8.89 -23.32
C ILE A 227 -16.73 8.99 -23.33
N ARG A 228 -17.40 8.01 -23.96
CA ARG A 228 -18.86 7.96 -24.02
C ARG A 228 -19.50 7.94 -22.63
N SER A 229 -18.90 7.22 -21.68
CA SER A 229 -19.40 7.17 -20.30
C SER A 229 -19.38 8.52 -19.59
N PHE A 230 -18.51 9.45 -19.99
CA PHE A 230 -18.46 10.81 -19.46
C PHE A 230 -19.36 11.76 -20.26
N SER A 231 -19.35 11.68 -21.60
CA SER A 231 -20.24 12.48 -22.45
C SER A 231 -21.72 12.29 -22.11
N GLU A 232 -22.09 11.09 -21.69
CA GLU A 232 -23.47 10.76 -21.32
C GLU A 232 -23.78 11.01 -19.83
N ARG A 233 -22.81 11.40 -19.00
CA ARG A 233 -22.94 11.46 -17.53
C ARG A 233 -23.72 12.68 -17.03
N PHE A 234 -23.53 13.82 -17.68
CA PHE A 234 -24.07 15.12 -17.28
C PHE A 234 -24.97 15.69 -18.37
N SER A 235 -25.89 14.86 -18.89
CA SER A 235 -26.68 15.19 -20.08
C SER A 235 -27.64 16.37 -19.90
N GLU A 236 -27.86 16.85 -18.67
CA GLU A 236 -28.78 17.96 -18.38
C GLU A 236 -28.07 19.31 -18.23
N ASP A 237 -26.81 19.31 -17.78
CA ASP A 237 -26.10 20.49 -17.26
C ASP A 237 -24.61 20.57 -17.66
N ALA A 238 -24.15 19.75 -18.62
CA ALA A 238 -22.75 19.71 -19.04
C ALA A 238 -22.15 21.10 -19.34
N ASP A 239 -22.81 21.92 -20.17
CA ASP A 239 -22.30 23.25 -20.55
C ASP A 239 -22.15 24.19 -19.34
N THR A 240 -23.08 24.10 -18.38
CA THR A 240 -23.04 24.88 -17.14
C THR A 240 -21.87 24.44 -16.27
N LEU A 241 -21.68 23.12 -16.09
CA LEU A 241 -20.56 22.57 -15.33
C LEU A 241 -19.20 22.96 -15.95
N GLU A 242 -19.09 22.92 -17.28
CA GLU A 242 -17.86 23.34 -17.99
C GLU A 242 -17.56 24.83 -17.75
N GLN A 243 -18.57 25.70 -17.80
CA GLN A 243 -18.38 27.12 -17.52
C GLN A 243 -17.97 27.37 -16.06
N GLU A 244 -18.65 26.74 -15.09
CA GLU A 244 -18.33 26.91 -13.66
C GLU A 244 -16.90 26.44 -13.34
N LEU A 245 -16.45 25.32 -13.92
CA LEU A 245 -15.08 24.85 -13.77
C LEU A 245 -14.06 25.87 -14.28
N LEU A 246 -14.33 26.53 -15.42
CA LEU A 246 -13.46 27.57 -15.96
C LEU A 246 -13.45 28.83 -15.09
N GLU A 247 -14.60 29.27 -14.58
CA GLU A 247 -14.69 30.43 -13.71
C GLU A 247 -13.92 30.22 -12.39
N LEU A 248 -14.10 29.06 -11.76
CA LEU A 248 -13.34 28.68 -10.56
C LEU A 248 -11.83 28.64 -10.84
N THR A 249 -11.42 28.07 -11.97
CA THR A 249 -10.00 28.01 -12.37
C THR A 249 -9.42 29.42 -12.57
N HIS A 250 -10.16 30.32 -13.20
CA HIS A 250 -9.73 31.71 -13.41
C HIS A 250 -9.64 32.51 -12.11
N ALA A 251 -10.59 32.30 -11.18
CA ALA A 251 -10.61 33.01 -9.90
C ALA A 251 -9.32 32.78 -9.09
N ASP A 252 -8.76 31.58 -9.19
CA ASP A 252 -7.56 31.19 -8.47
C ASP A 252 -6.27 31.33 -9.30
N ALA A 253 -6.36 31.64 -10.61
CA ALA A 253 -5.23 31.63 -11.55
C ALA A 253 -3.98 32.38 -11.03
N ARG A 254 -4.19 33.51 -10.34
CA ARG A 254 -3.15 34.34 -9.73
C ARG A 254 -2.26 33.63 -8.70
N PHE A 255 -2.67 32.50 -8.14
CA PHE A 255 -1.85 31.73 -7.18
C PHE A 255 -0.76 30.89 -7.86
N TRP A 256 -0.80 30.75 -9.18
CA TRP A 256 0.19 29.99 -9.96
C TRP A 256 0.95 30.84 -10.98
N GLU A 257 0.61 32.13 -11.11
CA GLU A 257 1.40 33.10 -11.87
C GLU A 257 2.70 33.38 -11.12
N SER A 258 3.80 32.79 -11.61
CA SER A 258 5.18 33.02 -11.14
C SER A 258 5.78 34.29 -11.71
#